data_AF-A0A2K9D4X9-F1
#
_entry.id   AF-A0A2K9D4X9-F1
#
_cell.length_a   1.000
_cell.length_b   1.000
_cell.length_c   1.000
_cell.angle_alpha   90.00
_cell.angle_beta   90.00
_cell.angle_gamma   90.00
#
_symmetry.space_group_name_H-M   'P 1'
#
loop_
_entity.id
_entity.type
_entity.pdbx_description
1 polymer ?
#
loop_
_entity_poly.entity_id
_entity_poly.type
_entity_poly.pdbx_seq_one_letter_code
_entity_poly.pdbx_strand_id
1 'polypeptide(L)'
;MPSGTKIASAVAVTDTTLPLFNPDLAMPVASSRAAKGLLGIWDMNHSYTPSAAGAATGLAIPNTAWEDAAALLGSGTSSSLAATFTTDSGHVAGTTSAFERTSKGGLHGIVSQTNITAADQGAYILLPSAIRTYLLANLTHNYFVSVWSRITRVAAAGSSSLLLAAIQNNASPAANYLIRLHADAAGVKQNGVGLGSASLLAINTLGNDYSEFGASGQVGTVTSSSFNPGMYWGSTSKAGASQNSNSGNFNKAPSWIFYRMHLEDLSVSGRTFAQAAIADQAAWALAFGAGGRFNGDTFTTPAI
;
A
#
# COMPACT_ATOMS: atom_id res chain seq x y z
N MET A 1 17.87 29.92 -6.96
CA MET A 1 16.58 29.27 -6.65
C MET A 1 15.61 30.37 -6.25
N PRO A 2 14.42 30.52 -6.87
CA PRO A 2 13.50 31.55 -6.43
C PRO A 2 13.00 31.16 -5.04
N SER A 3 13.33 31.98 -4.05
CA SER A 3 12.83 31.88 -2.69
C SER A 3 11.33 32.14 -2.70
N GLY A 4 10.52 31.09 -2.56
CA GLY A 4 9.08 31.25 -2.35
C GLY A 4 8.82 32.08 -1.10
N THR A 5 8.12 33.19 -1.25
CA THR A 5 7.66 34.04 -0.14
C THR A 5 6.75 33.22 0.76
N LYS A 6 7.19 32.93 2.00
CA LYS A 6 6.30 32.39 3.03
C LYS A 6 5.38 33.51 3.52
N ILE A 7 4.10 33.45 3.14
CA ILE A 7 3.08 34.31 3.74
C ILE A 7 2.67 33.66 5.07
N ALA A 8 3.15 34.21 6.18
CA ALA A 8 2.63 33.89 7.51
C ALA A 8 1.47 34.85 7.81
N SER A 9 0.23 34.34 7.79
CA SER A 9 -0.93 35.10 8.27
C SER A 9 -1.04 34.92 9.79
N ALA A 10 -1.09 36.03 10.52
CA ALA A 10 -1.39 36.04 11.96
C ALA A 10 -2.90 35.87 12.25
N VAL A 11 -3.73 35.76 11.20
CA VAL A 11 -5.17 35.58 11.29
C VAL A 11 -5.50 34.15 10.89
N ALA A 12 -6.25 33.44 11.74
CA ALA A 12 -6.82 32.16 11.38
C ALA A 12 -7.61 32.33 10.06
N VAL A 13 -7.23 31.59 9.02
CA VAL A 13 -7.95 31.59 7.76
C VAL A 13 -9.27 30.86 8.00
N THR A 14 -10.34 31.62 8.23
CA THR A 14 -11.71 31.09 8.46
C THR A 14 -12.48 30.89 7.17
N ASP A 15 -11.90 31.27 6.03
CA ASP A 15 -12.51 31.10 4.72
C ASP A 15 -12.36 29.64 4.25
N THR A 16 -13.40 28.86 4.46
CA THR A 16 -13.50 27.46 4.02
C THR A 16 -13.75 27.31 2.52
N THR A 17 -13.88 28.41 1.77
CA THR A 17 -14.08 28.40 0.31
C THR A 17 -12.76 28.48 -0.47
N LEU A 18 -11.65 28.78 0.21
CA LEU A 18 -10.33 28.78 -0.42
C LEU A 18 -9.94 27.36 -0.85
N PRO A 19 -9.49 27.17 -2.10
CA PRO A 19 -8.98 25.88 -2.53
C PRO A 19 -7.74 25.56 -1.69
N LEU A 20 -7.79 24.42 -0.99
CA LEU A 20 -6.61 23.86 -0.35
C LEU A 20 -5.61 23.48 -1.45
N PHE A 21 -4.61 24.33 -1.66
CA PHE A 21 -3.45 23.99 -2.47
C PHE A 21 -2.69 22.89 -1.76
N ASN A 22 -2.94 21.62 -2.12
CA ASN A 22 -2.13 20.50 -1.67
C ASN A 22 -1.06 20.22 -2.74
N PRO A 23 0.19 20.67 -2.57
CA PRO A 23 1.25 20.48 -3.57
C PRO A 23 1.62 19.00 -3.79
N ASP A 24 1.26 18.11 -2.87
CA ASP A 24 1.51 16.67 -2.98
C ASP A 24 0.37 15.93 -3.67
N LEU A 25 -0.81 16.53 -3.70
CA LEU A 25 -1.88 16.16 -4.62
C LEU A 25 -1.66 16.89 -5.93
N ALA A 26 -0.63 16.48 -6.67
CA ALA A 26 -0.67 16.60 -8.14
C ALA A 26 -1.73 15.66 -8.76
N MET A 27 -2.66 15.15 -7.94
CA MET A 27 -3.89 14.57 -8.40
C MET A 27 -4.88 15.69 -8.71
N PRO A 28 -5.75 15.55 -9.73
CA PRO A 28 -7.06 16.19 -9.73
C PRO A 28 -7.97 15.61 -8.62
N VAL A 29 -7.49 15.59 -7.38
CA VAL A 29 -8.23 15.26 -6.13
C VAL A 29 -8.41 16.52 -5.29
N ALA A 30 -7.77 17.65 -5.65
CA ALA A 30 -8.16 18.96 -5.13
C ALA A 30 -9.63 19.32 -5.47
N SER A 31 -10.26 18.63 -6.45
CA SER A 31 -11.71 18.64 -6.65
C SER A 31 -12.44 17.37 -6.14
N SER A 32 -11.72 16.40 -5.57
CA SER A 32 -12.25 15.09 -5.16
C SER A 32 -11.97 14.70 -3.69
N ARG A 33 -11.73 15.67 -2.79
CA ARG A 33 -12.25 15.57 -1.39
C ARG A 33 -13.79 15.34 -1.37
N ALA A 34 -14.45 15.44 -2.52
CA ALA A 34 -15.83 15.06 -2.76
C ALA A 34 -16.03 13.65 -3.34
N ALA A 35 -14.96 12.84 -3.55
CA ALA A 35 -15.12 11.45 -3.93
C ALA A 35 -15.59 10.66 -2.70
N LYS A 36 -16.92 10.52 -2.58
CA LYS A 36 -17.55 9.56 -1.66
C LYS A 36 -16.81 8.22 -1.77
N GLY A 37 -16.68 7.43 -0.71
CA GLY A 37 -16.08 6.09 -0.82
C GLY A 37 -14.56 6.00 -0.67
N LEU A 38 -13.82 7.10 -0.53
CA LEU A 38 -12.38 7.04 -0.26
C LEU A 38 -12.10 6.49 1.15
N LEU A 39 -11.45 5.32 1.22
CA LEU A 39 -11.15 4.65 2.49
C LEU A 39 -9.76 4.99 3.01
N GLY A 40 -8.79 5.20 2.12
CA GLY A 40 -7.49 5.71 2.55
C GLY A 40 -6.47 5.93 1.47
N ILE A 41 -5.60 6.90 1.74
CA ILE A 41 -4.33 7.10 1.05
C ILE A 41 -3.24 7.08 2.12
N TRP A 42 -2.51 5.98 2.21
CA TRP A 42 -1.39 5.84 3.16
C TRP A 42 -0.10 6.16 2.43
N ASP A 43 0.52 7.29 2.78
CA ASP A 43 1.66 7.85 2.07
C ASP A 43 2.79 8.13 3.06
N MET A 44 3.95 7.52 2.83
CA MET A 44 5.07 7.57 3.76
C MET A 44 5.64 8.99 3.93
N ASN A 45 5.57 9.82 2.89
CA ASN A 45 6.25 11.12 2.86
C ASN A 45 5.34 12.24 2.33
N HIS A 46 4.05 12.20 2.67
CA HIS A 46 3.13 13.28 2.36
C HIS A 46 3.51 14.58 3.09
N SER A 47 3.57 15.71 2.40
CA SER A 47 4.09 16.98 2.92
C SER A 47 3.32 17.55 4.11
N TYR A 48 2.04 17.24 4.23
CA TYR A 48 1.22 17.66 5.38
C TYR A 48 1.30 16.72 6.58
N THR A 49 1.53 15.43 6.33
CA THR A 49 1.41 14.38 7.33
C THR A 49 2.45 13.29 7.06
N PRO A 50 3.76 13.61 7.10
CA PRO A 50 4.78 12.61 6.83
C PRO A 50 4.80 11.58 7.95
N SER A 51 5.08 10.32 7.61
CA SER A 51 5.32 9.30 8.64
C SER A 51 6.57 9.63 9.43
N ALA A 52 6.58 9.33 10.73
CA ALA A 52 7.73 9.56 11.60
C ALA A 52 9.02 8.93 11.04
N ALA A 53 10.17 9.51 11.35
CA ALA A 53 11.46 8.99 10.89
C ALA A 53 11.73 7.56 11.40
N GLY A 54 12.56 6.82 10.66
CA GLY A 54 12.88 5.42 10.97
C GLY A 54 11.87 4.41 10.42
N ALA A 55 12.12 3.13 10.71
CA ALA A 55 11.40 1.98 10.15
C ALA A 55 11.20 0.86 11.20
N ALA A 56 10.75 1.23 12.39
CA ALA A 56 10.50 0.29 13.48
C ALA A 56 9.06 -0.26 13.47
N THR A 57 8.87 -1.48 13.96
CA THR A 57 7.53 -2.03 14.24
C THR A 57 6.72 -1.06 15.09
N GLY A 58 5.45 -0.87 14.74
CA GLY A 58 4.57 0.11 15.34
C GLY A 58 4.60 1.48 14.66
N LEU A 59 5.44 1.68 13.64
CA LEU A 59 5.46 2.92 12.86
C LEU A 59 4.07 3.18 12.26
N ALA A 60 3.47 4.30 12.66
CA ALA A 60 2.23 4.79 12.08
C ALA A 60 2.49 5.39 10.70
N ILE A 61 1.66 4.99 9.74
CA ILE A 61 1.62 5.50 8.37
C ILE A 61 0.33 6.30 8.25
N PRO A 62 0.38 7.64 8.24
CA PRO A 62 -0.81 8.47 8.23
C PRO A 62 -1.68 8.20 7.00
N ASN A 63 -3.00 8.20 7.21
CA ASN A 63 -3.97 8.25 6.13
C ASN A 63 -4.23 9.72 5.77
N THR A 64 -3.78 10.17 4.61
CA THR A 64 -3.97 11.55 4.15
C THR A 64 -5.42 11.87 3.80
N ALA A 65 -6.23 10.83 3.60
CA ALA A 65 -7.67 10.87 3.35
C ALA A 65 -8.51 10.48 4.59
N TRP A 66 -7.97 10.65 5.80
CA TRP A 66 -8.66 10.20 7.02
C TRP A 66 -10.00 10.92 7.25
N GLU A 67 -10.17 12.16 6.79
CA GLU A 67 -11.44 12.91 6.93
C GLU A 67 -12.54 12.28 6.07
N ASP A 68 -12.23 11.97 4.81
CA ASP A 68 -13.15 11.30 3.89
C ASP A 68 -13.51 9.90 4.38
N ALA A 69 -12.52 9.17 4.87
CA ALA A 69 -12.71 7.87 5.48
C ALA A 69 -13.56 7.96 6.75
N ALA A 70 -13.31 8.93 7.64
CA ALA A 70 -14.09 9.12 8.87
C ALA A 70 -15.55 9.47 8.56
N ALA A 71 -15.79 10.30 7.53
CA ALA A 71 -17.13 10.61 7.06
C ALA A 71 -17.86 9.37 6.52
N LEU A 72 -17.18 8.52 5.76
CA LEU A 72 -17.74 7.26 5.25
C LEU A 72 -18.02 6.25 6.37
N LEU A 73 -17.12 6.14 7.35
CA LEU A 73 -17.19 5.19 8.45
C LEU A 73 -18.10 5.67 9.59
N GLY A 74 -18.51 6.94 9.57
CA GLY A 74 -19.26 7.61 10.65
C GLY A 74 -18.45 7.90 11.91
N SER A 75 -17.14 7.58 11.91
CA SER A 75 -16.22 7.87 13.01
C SER A 75 -14.76 7.70 12.56
N GLY A 76 -13.83 8.30 13.30
CA GLY A 76 -12.40 8.12 13.09
C GLY A 76 -11.62 9.41 13.29
N THR A 77 -10.32 9.26 13.47
CA THR A 77 -9.35 10.35 13.61
C THR A 77 -8.14 10.03 12.76
N SER A 78 -7.25 11.00 12.55
CA SER A 78 -6.00 10.81 11.83
C SER A 78 -5.14 9.67 12.41
N SER A 79 -5.16 9.47 13.74
CA SER A 79 -4.44 8.39 14.40
C SER A 79 -5.15 7.05 14.31
N SER A 80 -6.46 7.00 14.53
CA SER A 80 -7.22 5.74 14.50
C SER A 80 -7.39 5.16 13.09
N LEU A 81 -7.18 5.98 12.06
CA LEU A 81 -7.24 5.59 10.65
C LEU A 81 -5.84 5.53 9.99
N ALA A 82 -4.77 5.66 10.75
CA ALA A 82 -3.40 5.42 10.27
C ALA A 82 -3.13 3.91 10.16
N ALA A 83 -2.47 3.49 9.08
CA ALA A 83 -1.96 2.13 8.98
C ALA A 83 -0.73 1.96 9.89
N THR A 84 -0.32 0.73 10.16
CA THR A 84 0.79 0.44 11.07
C THR A 84 1.77 -0.54 10.45
N PHE A 85 3.03 -0.18 10.31
CA PHE A 85 4.07 -1.13 9.94
C PHE A 85 4.34 -2.12 11.09
N THR A 86 4.37 -3.42 10.79
CA THR A 86 4.49 -4.49 11.78
C THR A 86 5.38 -5.61 11.23
N THR A 87 6.23 -6.17 12.09
CA THR A 87 6.98 -7.41 11.82
C THR A 87 6.29 -8.60 12.46
N ASP A 88 6.33 -9.77 11.81
CA ASP A 88 5.86 -11.01 12.41
C ASP A 88 6.77 -11.45 13.59
N SER A 89 6.28 -12.34 14.43
CA SER A 89 6.96 -12.78 15.66
C SER A 89 8.27 -13.54 15.43
N GLY A 90 8.44 -14.17 14.28
CA GLY A 90 9.66 -14.88 13.89
C GLY A 90 10.69 -13.99 13.17
N HIS A 91 10.39 -12.71 13.00
CA HIS A 91 11.29 -11.76 12.37
C HIS A 91 12.56 -11.54 13.21
N VAL A 92 13.72 -11.59 12.55
CA VAL A 92 15.02 -11.29 13.16
C VAL A 92 15.70 -10.19 12.35
N ALA A 93 15.79 -8.99 12.93
CA ALA A 93 16.35 -7.82 12.26
C ALA A 93 17.79 -8.06 11.81
N GLY A 94 18.09 -7.72 10.55
CA GLY A 94 19.40 -7.95 9.95
C GLY A 94 19.67 -9.38 9.48
N THR A 95 18.81 -10.34 9.85
CA THR A 95 18.94 -11.75 9.47
C THR A 95 17.87 -12.16 8.48
N THR A 96 16.58 -12.02 8.83
CA THR A 96 15.46 -12.38 7.95
C THR A 96 15.04 -11.20 7.08
N SER A 97 15.14 -9.98 7.62
CA SER A 97 15.01 -8.73 6.88
C SER A 97 15.61 -7.54 7.63
N ALA A 98 15.86 -6.44 6.92
CA ALA A 98 16.12 -5.12 7.49
C ALA A 98 15.21 -4.08 6.85
N PHE A 99 14.91 -3.03 7.62
CA PHE A 99 14.05 -1.94 7.18
C PHE A 99 14.70 -0.60 7.41
N GLU A 100 14.53 0.31 6.46
CA GLU A 100 15.05 1.67 6.52
C GLU A 100 14.08 2.67 5.86
N ARG A 101 14.38 3.96 6.04
CA ARG A 101 13.76 5.03 5.25
C ARG A 101 14.71 5.47 4.16
N THR A 102 14.20 5.61 2.94
CA THR A 102 14.97 6.14 1.81
C THR A 102 15.19 7.65 1.94
N SER A 103 16.05 8.23 1.10
CA SER A 103 16.29 9.68 1.12
C SER A 103 15.06 10.52 0.74
N LYS A 104 14.07 9.92 0.07
CA LYS A 104 12.75 10.49 -0.21
C LYS A 104 11.63 9.92 0.66
N GLY A 105 11.98 9.26 1.75
CA GLY A 105 11.06 8.85 2.79
C GLY A 105 10.22 7.62 2.48
N GLY A 106 10.52 6.84 1.45
CA GLY A 106 9.91 5.52 1.28
C GLY A 106 10.30 4.56 2.40
N LEU A 107 9.48 3.53 2.67
CA LEU A 107 9.82 2.43 3.58
C LEU A 107 10.47 1.31 2.77
N HIS A 108 11.78 1.16 2.89
CA HIS A 108 12.53 0.13 2.20
C HIS A 108 12.60 -1.12 3.08
N GLY A 109 12.15 -2.26 2.57
CA GLY A 109 12.36 -3.55 3.20
C GLY A 109 13.28 -4.43 2.38
N ILE A 110 14.41 -4.79 2.99
CA ILE A 110 15.45 -5.67 2.49
C ILE A 110 15.16 -7.06 3.05
N VAL A 111 14.79 -8.01 2.19
CA VAL A 111 14.28 -9.32 2.60
C VAL A 111 15.29 -10.40 2.28
N SER A 112 15.73 -11.20 3.25
CA SER A 112 16.74 -12.24 3.01
C SER A 112 16.33 -13.24 1.93
N GLN A 113 17.29 -13.58 1.07
CA GLN A 113 17.18 -14.64 0.08
C GLN A 113 17.99 -15.89 0.46
N THR A 114 18.34 -16.05 1.74
CA THR A 114 19.00 -17.26 2.26
C THR A 114 18.58 -17.65 3.67
N ASN A 115 18.19 -16.70 4.52
CA ASN A 115 17.99 -16.91 5.96
C ASN A 115 16.52 -17.00 6.41
N ILE A 116 15.55 -16.99 5.49
CA ILE A 116 14.16 -17.31 5.80
C ILE A 116 14.04 -18.84 5.82
N THR A 117 13.81 -19.40 7.00
CA THR A 117 13.76 -20.84 7.25
C THR A 117 12.38 -21.33 7.67
N ALA A 118 11.48 -20.42 8.02
CA ALA A 118 10.14 -20.72 8.49
C ALA A 118 9.14 -19.64 8.03
N ALA A 119 7.85 -19.93 8.22
CA ALA A 119 6.82 -18.91 8.14
C ALA A 119 7.03 -17.83 9.23
N ASP A 120 6.39 -16.68 9.05
CA ASP A 120 6.29 -15.62 10.05
C ASP A 120 7.62 -14.91 10.36
N GLN A 121 8.51 -14.84 9.37
CA GLN A 121 9.82 -14.19 9.45
C GLN A 121 9.91 -12.89 8.63
N GLY A 122 8.75 -12.34 8.26
CA GLY A 122 8.60 -11.15 7.42
C GLY A 122 7.98 -9.95 8.14
N ALA A 123 7.43 -9.04 7.34
CA ALA A 123 6.76 -7.84 7.82
C ALA A 123 5.62 -7.42 6.88
N TYR A 124 4.76 -6.55 7.37
CA TYR A 124 3.59 -6.06 6.64
C TYR A 124 3.11 -4.70 7.12
N ILE A 125 2.33 -4.02 6.27
CA ILE A 125 1.57 -2.83 6.65
C ILE A 125 0.16 -3.22 7.04
N LEU A 126 -0.19 -3.00 8.31
CA LEU A 126 -1.49 -3.25 8.92
C LEU A 126 -2.50 -2.14 8.64
N LEU A 127 -3.58 -2.45 7.93
CA LEU A 127 -4.70 -1.51 7.76
C LEU A 127 -5.46 -1.29 9.08
N PRO A 128 -6.01 -0.08 9.32
CA PRO A 128 -6.79 0.23 10.51
C PRO A 128 -7.96 -0.75 10.72
N SER A 129 -8.26 -1.08 11.98
CA SER A 129 -9.38 -1.99 12.31
C SER A 129 -10.72 -1.48 11.76
N ALA A 130 -11.01 -0.18 11.86
CA ALA A 130 -12.26 0.40 11.38
C ALA A 130 -12.48 0.18 9.88
N ILE A 131 -11.42 0.35 9.07
CA ILE A 131 -11.47 0.10 7.63
C ILE A 131 -11.62 -1.39 7.34
N ARG A 132 -10.92 -2.25 8.07
CA ARG A 132 -11.09 -3.71 7.95
C ARG A 132 -12.52 -4.16 8.26
N THR A 133 -13.12 -3.61 9.32
CA THR A 133 -14.52 -3.86 9.68
C THR A 133 -15.48 -3.38 8.60
N TYR A 134 -15.24 -2.22 8.01
CA TYR A 134 -16.05 -1.71 6.91
C TYR A 134 -16.03 -2.62 5.69
N LEU A 135 -14.84 -3.05 5.25
CA LEU A 135 -14.71 -3.96 4.11
C LEU A 135 -15.43 -5.29 4.34
N LEU A 136 -15.38 -5.81 5.57
CA LEU A 136 -16.10 -7.02 5.98
C LEU A 136 -17.64 -6.84 6.01
N ALA A 137 -18.12 -5.65 6.33
CA ALA A 137 -19.55 -5.34 6.30
C ALA A 137 -20.07 -5.15 4.86
N ASN A 138 -19.18 -4.85 3.92
CA ASN A 138 -19.51 -4.45 2.55
C ASN A 138 -18.87 -5.39 1.51
N LEU A 139 -18.96 -6.71 1.74
CA LEU A 139 -18.29 -7.73 0.91
C LEU A 139 -18.84 -7.85 -0.52
N THR A 140 -19.96 -7.19 -0.83
CA THR A 140 -20.57 -7.14 -2.17
C THR A 140 -20.18 -5.90 -2.96
N HIS A 141 -19.42 -4.98 -2.36
CA HIS A 141 -19.00 -3.75 -3.03
C HIS A 141 -17.83 -3.98 -4.00
N ASN A 142 -17.62 -2.96 -4.81
CA ASN A 142 -16.50 -2.86 -5.73
C ASN A 142 -15.38 -2.03 -5.08
N TYR A 143 -14.14 -2.49 -5.19
CA TYR A 143 -12.99 -1.82 -4.58
C TYR A 143 -11.88 -1.57 -5.58
N PHE A 144 -11.21 -0.43 -5.43
CA PHE A 144 -9.95 -0.11 -6.11
C PHE A 144 -8.82 -0.10 -5.09
N VAL A 145 -7.71 -0.75 -5.44
CA VAL A 145 -6.46 -0.69 -4.67
C VAL A 145 -5.30 -0.42 -5.62
N SER A 146 -4.41 0.48 -5.23
CA SER A 146 -3.09 0.63 -5.86
C SER A 146 -1.97 0.72 -4.83
N VAL A 147 -0.77 0.33 -5.26
CA VAL A 147 0.47 0.43 -4.50
C VAL A 147 1.54 1.05 -5.38
N TRP A 148 2.19 2.09 -4.86
CA TRP A 148 3.35 2.72 -5.46
C TRP A 148 4.59 2.15 -4.78
N SER A 149 5.43 1.47 -5.56
CA SER A 149 6.59 0.79 -5.02
C SER A 149 7.83 0.96 -5.91
N ARG A 150 8.98 0.47 -5.43
CA ARG A 150 10.19 0.31 -6.25
C ARG A 150 10.86 -1.01 -5.91
N ILE A 151 11.10 -1.84 -6.91
CA ILE A 151 11.83 -3.10 -6.76
C ILE A 151 13.33 -2.78 -6.68
N THR A 152 13.96 -3.10 -5.55
CA THR A 152 15.36 -2.80 -5.23
C THR A 152 16.27 -4.03 -5.27
N ARG A 153 15.68 -5.22 -5.15
CA ARG A 153 16.30 -6.51 -5.49
C ARG A 153 15.25 -7.42 -6.08
N VAL A 154 15.57 -8.03 -7.21
CA VAL A 154 14.68 -8.95 -7.92
C VAL A 154 14.41 -10.23 -7.13
N ALA A 155 13.29 -10.87 -7.41
CA ALA A 155 12.99 -12.19 -6.87
C ALA A 155 14.03 -13.23 -7.33
N ALA A 156 14.31 -14.22 -6.49
CA ALA A 156 15.24 -15.29 -6.85
C ALA A 156 14.66 -16.19 -7.95
N ALA A 157 15.52 -16.91 -8.69
CA ALA A 157 15.11 -17.80 -9.76
C ALA A 157 14.08 -18.84 -9.29
N GLY A 158 13.08 -19.13 -10.13
CA GLY A 158 12.01 -20.05 -9.79
C GLY A 158 11.07 -19.54 -8.69
N SER A 159 11.04 -18.22 -8.42
CA SER A 159 9.95 -17.59 -7.68
C SER A 159 8.67 -17.69 -8.50
N SER A 160 7.65 -18.31 -7.91
CA SER A 160 6.27 -18.13 -8.38
C SER A 160 5.75 -16.77 -7.91
N SER A 161 4.67 -16.29 -8.52
CA SER A 161 3.98 -15.04 -8.20
C SER A 161 3.97 -14.76 -6.69
N LEU A 162 4.32 -13.54 -6.26
CA LEU A 162 4.39 -13.17 -4.86
C LEU A 162 3.31 -12.15 -4.55
N LEU A 163 2.69 -12.29 -3.38
CA LEU A 163 1.64 -11.39 -2.96
C LEU A 163 2.26 -10.06 -2.53
N LEU A 164 1.91 -8.98 -3.22
CA LEU A 164 2.29 -7.63 -2.83
C LEU A 164 1.37 -7.14 -1.72
N ALA A 165 0.05 -7.30 -1.91
CA ALA A 165 -0.97 -6.88 -0.97
C ALA A 165 -2.19 -7.79 -0.99
N ALA A 166 -2.90 -7.92 0.15
CA ALA A 166 -4.13 -8.70 0.17
C ALA A 166 -5.07 -8.36 1.31
N ILE A 167 -6.33 -8.72 1.07
CA ILE A 167 -7.45 -8.70 1.98
C ILE A 167 -8.12 -10.07 1.87
N GLN A 168 -7.77 -10.97 2.79
CA GLN A 168 -8.05 -12.40 2.65
C GLN A 168 -8.27 -13.10 3.99
N ASN A 169 -8.78 -14.33 3.93
CA ASN A 169 -8.86 -15.24 5.07
C ASN A 169 -7.56 -16.05 5.21
N ASN A 170 -6.85 -15.87 6.34
CA ASN A 170 -5.58 -16.56 6.62
C ASN A 170 -5.66 -18.09 6.60
N ALA A 171 -6.82 -18.69 6.88
CA ALA A 171 -6.97 -20.14 6.94
C ALA A 171 -6.99 -20.80 5.55
N SER A 172 -7.51 -20.09 4.54
CA SER A 172 -7.53 -20.55 3.15
C SER A 172 -7.48 -19.35 2.19
N PRO A 173 -6.33 -18.65 2.14
CA PRO A 173 -6.19 -17.35 1.47
C PRO A 173 -6.36 -17.42 -0.04
N ALA A 174 -6.10 -18.58 -0.66
CA ALA A 174 -6.26 -18.76 -2.09
C ALA A 174 -7.71 -18.98 -2.53
N ALA A 175 -8.58 -19.42 -1.59
CA ALA A 175 -9.99 -19.73 -1.85
C ALA A 175 -10.94 -18.67 -1.28
N ASN A 176 -10.53 -17.93 -0.24
CA ASN A 176 -11.38 -17.04 0.53
C ASN A 176 -10.73 -15.66 0.67
N TYR A 177 -11.10 -14.71 -0.19
CA TYR A 177 -10.53 -13.36 -0.15
C TYR A 177 -11.44 -12.33 -0.85
N LEU A 178 -11.17 -11.07 -0.55
CA LEU A 178 -11.77 -9.90 -1.19
C LEU A 178 -10.79 -9.28 -2.20
N ILE A 179 -9.52 -9.10 -1.82
CA ILE A 179 -8.48 -8.50 -2.66
C ILE A 179 -7.21 -9.35 -2.58
N ARG A 180 -6.57 -9.62 -3.72
CA ARG A 180 -5.21 -10.18 -3.79
C ARG A 180 -4.46 -9.50 -4.94
N LEU A 181 -3.50 -8.66 -4.58
CA LEU A 181 -2.61 -7.98 -5.50
C LEU A 181 -1.27 -8.72 -5.52
N HIS A 182 -0.94 -9.24 -6.69
CA HIS A 182 0.33 -9.91 -6.95
C HIS A 182 1.35 -8.91 -7.49
N ALA A 183 2.63 -9.17 -7.23
CA ALA A 183 3.73 -8.30 -7.65
C ALA A 183 4.19 -8.53 -9.12
N ASP A 184 3.43 -9.24 -9.95
CA ASP A 184 3.83 -9.61 -11.32
C ASP A 184 3.06 -8.88 -12.43
N ALA A 185 3.80 -8.28 -13.38
CA ALA A 185 3.22 -7.75 -14.61
C ALA A 185 2.62 -8.84 -15.53
N ALA A 186 3.11 -10.08 -15.47
CA ALA A 186 2.74 -11.16 -16.38
C ALA A 186 1.39 -11.85 -16.04
N GLY A 187 0.71 -11.40 -14.99
CA GLY A 187 -0.63 -11.90 -14.68
C GLY A 187 -0.94 -11.76 -13.22
N VAL A 188 -1.38 -10.56 -12.82
CA VAL A 188 -2.04 -10.34 -11.53
C VAL A 188 -3.12 -11.42 -11.38
N LYS A 189 -2.80 -12.49 -10.66
CA LYS A 189 -3.63 -13.69 -10.63
C LYS A 189 -4.84 -13.43 -9.77
N GLN A 190 -5.90 -13.04 -10.46
CA GLN A 190 -7.25 -12.93 -9.96
C GLN A 190 -7.69 -14.29 -9.44
N ASN A 191 -8.32 -14.32 -8.29
CA ASN A 191 -9.52 -15.13 -8.19
C ASN A 191 -10.65 -14.11 -7.84
N GLY A 192 -11.89 -14.34 -8.27
CA GLY A 192 -13.02 -13.40 -8.13
C GLY A 192 -13.37 -12.64 -9.40
N VAL A 193 -14.46 -11.86 -9.36
CA VAL A 193 -14.85 -11.01 -10.50
C VAL A 193 -13.91 -9.80 -10.51
N GLY A 194 -12.76 -9.94 -11.16
CA GLY A 194 -11.80 -8.86 -11.34
C GLY A 194 -12.41 -7.73 -12.18
N LEU A 195 -12.33 -6.49 -11.69
CA LEU A 195 -12.73 -5.30 -12.45
C LEU A 195 -11.61 -4.79 -13.37
N GLY A 196 -10.37 -5.20 -13.09
CA GLY A 196 -9.16 -4.82 -13.81
C GLY A 196 -7.93 -4.97 -12.93
N SER A 197 -6.75 -4.96 -13.55
CA SER A 197 -5.47 -5.05 -12.85
C SER A 197 -4.32 -4.66 -13.77
N ALA A 198 -3.30 -4.03 -13.21
CA ALA A 198 -2.06 -3.73 -13.92
C ALA A 198 -0.86 -3.76 -12.96
N SER A 199 0.32 -4.10 -13.48
CA SER A 199 1.61 -3.81 -12.86
C SER A 199 2.55 -3.32 -13.96
N LEU A 200 3.31 -2.25 -13.71
CA LEU A 200 4.24 -1.71 -14.71
C LEU A 200 5.52 -2.55 -14.82
N LEU A 201 5.92 -3.20 -13.73
CA LEU A 201 7.11 -4.05 -13.67
C LEU A 201 6.78 -5.48 -13.25
N ALA A 202 7.57 -6.42 -13.76
CA ALA A 202 7.61 -7.78 -13.26
C ALA A 202 8.54 -7.87 -12.04
N ILE A 203 8.30 -8.83 -11.14
CA ILE A 203 9.14 -9.08 -9.94
C ILE A 203 10.63 -9.29 -10.22
N ASN A 204 10.99 -9.62 -11.46
CA ASN A 204 12.35 -9.84 -11.93
C ASN A 204 12.96 -8.62 -12.64
N THR A 205 12.33 -7.46 -12.57
CA THR A 205 12.81 -6.20 -13.14
C THR A 205 12.97 -5.15 -12.05
N LEU A 206 14.16 -4.55 -11.95
CA LEU A 206 14.41 -3.44 -11.03
C LEU A 206 13.75 -2.16 -11.54
N GLY A 207 13.22 -1.34 -10.65
CA GLY A 207 12.67 -0.02 -11.01
C GLY A 207 11.44 0.36 -10.22
N ASN A 208 10.89 1.54 -10.55
CA ASN A 208 9.66 2.04 -9.96
C ASN A 208 8.48 1.27 -10.55
N ASP A 209 7.60 0.80 -9.68
CA ASP A 209 6.41 0.05 -10.07
C ASP A 209 5.14 0.76 -9.59
N TYR A 210 4.09 0.52 -10.36
CA TYR A 210 2.73 0.91 -10.06
C TYR A 210 1.88 -0.35 -10.27
N SER A 211 1.34 -0.88 -9.17
CA SER A 211 0.51 -2.07 -9.19
C SER A 211 -0.89 -1.71 -8.72
N GLU A 212 -1.91 -2.15 -9.45
CA GLU A 212 -3.31 -1.89 -9.16
C GLU A 212 -4.20 -3.12 -9.35
N PHE A 213 -5.30 -3.15 -8.62
CA PHE A 213 -6.31 -4.20 -8.72
C PHE A 213 -7.69 -3.65 -8.39
N GLY A 214 -8.68 -4.08 -9.17
CA GLY A 214 -10.09 -3.84 -8.93
C GLY A 214 -10.80 -5.13 -8.55
N ALA A 215 -11.48 -5.14 -7.42
CA ALA A 215 -12.27 -6.28 -6.94
C ALA A 215 -13.76 -5.99 -7.08
N SER A 216 -14.55 -6.97 -7.54
CA SER A 216 -16.01 -6.95 -7.41
C SER A 216 -16.48 -8.14 -6.60
N GLY A 217 -17.01 -7.85 -5.41
CA GLY A 217 -17.51 -8.86 -4.50
C GLY A 217 -16.42 -9.78 -3.93
N GLN A 218 -16.75 -10.46 -2.84
CA GLN A 218 -15.91 -11.50 -2.25
C GLN A 218 -15.95 -12.81 -3.03
N VAL A 219 -14.90 -13.62 -2.88
CA VAL A 219 -14.92 -15.05 -3.23
C VAL A 219 -14.87 -15.90 -1.98
N GLY A 220 -15.70 -16.95 -1.98
CA GLY A 220 -15.75 -17.91 -0.89
C GLY A 220 -16.34 -17.32 0.38
N THR A 221 -15.89 -17.84 1.53
CA THR A 221 -16.32 -17.37 2.85
C THR A 221 -15.21 -16.58 3.52
N VAL A 222 -15.38 -15.27 3.61
CA VAL A 222 -14.44 -14.42 4.35
C VAL A 222 -14.94 -14.27 5.78
N THR A 223 -14.24 -14.88 6.75
CA THR A 223 -14.57 -14.78 8.18
C THR A 223 -13.82 -13.62 8.84
N SER A 224 -14.44 -13.01 9.87
CA SER A 224 -14.02 -11.76 10.51
C SER A 224 -12.65 -11.79 11.21
N SER A 225 -12.13 -12.97 11.56
CA SER A 225 -10.95 -13.11 12.43
C SER A 225 -9.59 -12.91 11.74
N SER A 226 -9.54 -12.73 10.42
CA SER A 226 -8.31 -12.98 9.66
C SER A 226 -7.92 -11.92 8.62
N PHE A 227 -8.60 -10.76 8.60
CA PHE A 227 -8.28 -9.65 7.70
C PHE A 227 -6.93 -9.02 8.05
N ASN A 228 -5.85 -9.26 7.27
CA ASN A 228 -4.56 -8.59 7.44
C ASN A 228 -3.57 -8.80 6.25
N PRO A 229 -2.68 -7.84 5.90
CA PRO A 229 -3.02 -6.48 5.46
C PRO A 229 -2.08 -5.90 4.37
N GLY A 230 -2.47 -4.77 3.76
CA GLY A 230 -1.57 -3.80 3.12
C GLY A 230 -0.45 -4.40 2.25
N MET A 231 0.77 -3.87 2.35
CA MET A 231 1.94 -4.39 1.60
C MET A 231 2.75 -5.40 2.44
N TYR A 232 3.32 -6.44 1.81
CA TYR A 232 4.11 -7.48 2.46
C TYR A 232 5.61 -7.41 2.16
N TRP A 233 6.42 -7.96 3.07
CA TRP A 233 7.85 -8.26 2.90
C TRP A 233 8.16 -9.64 3.49
N GLY A 234 8.90 -10.47 2.75
CA GLY A 234 9.33 -11.78 3.23
C GLY A 234 8.17 -12.73 3.52
N SER A 235 8.39 -13.68 4.44
CA SER A 235 7.43 -14.72 4.78
C SER A 235 6.52 -14.31 5.92
N THR A 236 5.21 -14.15 5.67
CA THR A 236 4.29 -13.59 6.68
C THR A 236 3.14 -14.55 7.04
N SER A 237 2.75 -14.59 8.31
CA SER A 237 1.59 -15.39 8.75
C SER A 237 0.30 -14.96 8.06
N LYS A 238 0.26 -13.70 7.62
CA LYS A 238 -0.91 -13.00 7.10
C LYS A 238 -1.11 -13.19 5.59
N ALA A 239 -0.07 -13.60 4.86
CA ALA A 239 -0.23 -14.08 3.48
C ALA A 239 -0.89 -15.48 3.41
N GLY A 240 -1.04 -16.14 4.58
CA GLY A 240 -1.41 -17.55 4.75
C GLY A 240 -0.48 -18.49 3.96
N ALA A 241 -0.86 -19.77 3.83
CA ALA A 241 -0.08 -20.77 3.07
C ALA A 241 0.10 -20.43 1.57
N SER A 242 -0.50 -19.34 1.09
CA SER A 242 -0.31 -18.86 -0.27
C SER A 242 0.96 -18.00 -0.37
N GLN A 243 1.99 -18.64 -0.93
CA GLN A 243 3.04 -18.03 -1.75
C GLN A 243 4.20 -17.33 -1.02
N ASN A 244 4.03 -16.64 0.11
CA ASN A 244 5.20 -16.14 0.87
C ASN A 244 5.59 -17.03 2.06
N SER A 245 4.70 -17.95 2.47
CA SER A 245 4.84 -18.72 3.71
C SER A 245 4.82 -20.23 3.49
N ASN A 246 4.98 -20.63 2.24
CA ASN A 246 5.16 -22.03 1.86
C ASN A 246 6.65 -22.31 1.63
N SER A 247 7.11 -23.49 2.05
CA SER A 247 8.53 -23.88 2.05
C SER A 247 9.21 -23.74 0.69
N GLY A 248 8.45 -23.82 -0.41
CA GLY A 248 8.95 -23.65 -1.78
C GLY A 248 9.27 -22.22 -2.21
N ASN A 249 8.86 -21.20 -1.45
CA ASN A 249 9.08 -19.78 -1.76
C ASN A 249 9.85 -19.01 -0.68
N PHE A 250 10.29 -19.69 0.38
CA PHE A 250 11.29 -19.13 1.28
C PHE A 250 12.49 -18.66 0.46
N ASN A 251 13.05 -17.52 0.87
CA ASN A 251 14.26 -16.98 0.25
C ASN A 251 14.11 -16.55 -1.22
N LYS A 252 12.89 -16.44 -1.75
CA LYS A 252 12.64 -16.03 -3.14
C LYS A 252 12.07 -14.63 -3.29
N ALA A 253 11.65 -14.01 -2.20
CA ALA A 253 11.01 -12.71 -2.23
C ALA A 253 11.98 -11.60 -2.71
N PRO A 254 11.52 -10.66 -3.54
CA PRO A 254 12.26 -9.45 -3.86
C PRO A 254 12.36 -8.55 -2.63
N SER A 255 13.20 -7.52 -2.76
CA SER A 255 13.21 -6.37 -1.85
C SER A 255 12.61 -5.18 -2.56
N TRP A 256 11.85 -4.37 -1.84
CA TRP A 256 11.14 -3.24 -2.43
C TRP A 256 10.91 -2.12 -1.42
N ILE A 257 10.71 -0.92 -1.96
CA ILE A 257 10.34 0.29 -1.23
C ILE A 257 8.84 0.49 -1.38
N PHE A 258 8.15 0.73 -0.27
CA PHE A 258 6.78 1.23 -0.23
C PHE A 258 6.76 2.76 -0.17
N TYR A 259 5.98 3.39 -1.04
CA TYR A 259 5.77 4.84 -1.02
C TYR A 259 4.34 5.21 -0.63
N ARG A 260 3.35 4.60 -1.31
CA ARG A 260 1.94 4.95 -1.16
C ARG A 260 1.04 3.74 -1.42
N MET A 261 -0.08 3.67 -0.71
CA MET A 261 -1.22 2.81 -1.02
C MET A 261 -2.48 3.67 -1.14
N HIS A 262 -3.35 3.33 -2.09
CA HIS A 262 -4.68 3.90 -2.24
C HIS A 262 -5.71 2.76 -2.11
N LEU A 263 -6.75 2.97 -1.29
CA LEU A 263 -7.91 2.10 -1.17
C LEU A 263 -9.19 2.93 -1.28
N GLU A 264 -10.09 2.49 -2.16
CA GLU A 264 -11.36 3.15 -2.42
C GLU A 264 -12.49 2.13 -2.61
N ASP A 265 -13.66 2.47 -2.08
CA ASP A 265 -14.93 1.82 -2.39
C ASP A 265 -15.58 2.49 -3.60
N LEU A 266 -15.51 1.80 -4.74
CA LEU A 266 -16.06 2.22 -6.03
C LEU A 266 -17.60 2.20 -6.05
N SER A 267 -18.22 1.34 -5.25
CA SER A 267 -19.68 1.28 -5.13
C SER A 267 -20.23 2.53 -4.47
N VAL A 268 -19.48 3.12 -3.53
CA VAL A 268 -19.85 4.37 -2.86
C VAL A 268 -19.39 5.60 -3.65
N SER A 269 -18.21 5.54 -4.28
CA SER A 269 -17.69 6.67 -5.06
C SER A 269 -18.40 6.90 -6.38
N GLY A 270 -19.02 5.85 -6.91
CA GLY A 270 -19.62 5.86 -8.25
C GLY A 270 -18.59 5.90 -9.37
N ARG A 271 -17.28 5.81 -9.07
CA ARG A 271 -16.23 5.69 -10.08
C ARG A 271 -16.15 4.27 -10.59
N THR A 272 -15.82 4.13 -11.86
CA THR A 272 -15.37 2.86 -12.42
C THR A 272 -13.92 2.59 -12.03
N PHE A 273 -13.49 1.32 -12.11
CA PHE A 273 -12.09 0.95 -11.92
C PHE A 273 -11.16 1.78 -12.81
N ALA A 274 -11.49 1.91 -14.11
CA ALA A 274 -10.67 2.67 -15.06
C ALA A 274 -10.53 4.16 -14.69
N GLN A 275 -11.59 4.78 -14.14
CA GLN A 275 -11.53 6.16 -13.69
C GLN A 275 -10.62 6.34 -12.47
N ALA A 276 -10.70 5.43 -11.50
CA ALA A 276 -9.81 5.44 -10.33
C ALA A 276 -8.34 5.17 -10.73
N ALA A 277 -8.12 4.16 -11.57
CA ALA A 277 -6.82 3.76 -12.12
C ALA A 277 -6.13 4.92 -12.86
N ILE A 278 -6.80 5.55 -13.81
CA ILE A 278 -6.23 6.68 -14.58
C ILE A 278 -5.84 7.84 -13.66
N ALA A 279 -6.67 8.16 -12.68
CA ALA A 279 -6.39 9.25 -11.74
C ALA A 279 -5.17 8.94 -10.88
N ASP A 280 -5.06 7.72 -10.33
CA ASP A 280 -3.96 7.33 -9.46
C ASP A 280 -2.64 7.13 -10.25
N GLN A 281 -2.70 6.55 -11.44
CA GLN A 281 -1.55 6.40 -12.33
C GLN A 281 -0.97 7.75 -12.78
N ALA A 282 -1.83 8.74 -13.07
CA ALA A 282 -1.36 10.10 -13.38
C ALA A 282 -0.59 10.71 -12.20
N ALA A 283 -1.06 10.49 -10.99
CA ALA A 283 -0.40 10.95 -9.77
C ALA A 283 0.94 10.23 -9.54
N TRP A 284 0.99 8.92 -9.79
CA TRP A 284 2.23 8.14 -9.75
C TRP A 284 3.25 8.68 -10.76
N ALA A 285 2.83 8.92 -12.00
CA ALA A 285 3.71 9.42 -13.06
C ALA A 285 4.31 10.78 -12.71
N LEU A 286 3.55 11.67 -12.06
CA LEU A 286 4.03 12.96 -11.58
C LEU A 286 5.00 12.81 -10.40
N ALA A 287 4.74 11.88 -9.48
CA ALA A 287 5.57 11.67 -8.31
C ALA A 287 6.95 11.08 -8.64
N PHE A 288 7.03 10.20 -9.65
CA PHE A 288 8.26 9.52 -10.08
C PHE A 288 8.91 10.15 -11.33
N GLY A 289 8.20 10.98 -12.08
CA GLY A 289 8.72 11.70 -13.24
C GLY A 289 9.78 12.74 -12.88
N ALA A 290 10.39 13.35 -13.90
CA ALA A 290 11.44 14.35 -13.69
C ALA A 290 10.96 15.51 -12.80
N GLY A 291 11.69 15.78 -11.71
CA GLY A 291 11.33 16.80 -10.72
C GLY A 291 10.25 16.38 -9.71
N GLY A 292 9.72 15.16 -9.83
CA GLY A 292 8.76 14.57 -8.89
C GLY A 292 9.36 14.28 -7.51
N ARG A 293 8.51 14.14 -6.50
CA ARG A 293 8.91 13.98 -5.09
C ARG A 293 9.77 12.74 -4.81
N PHE A 294 9.59 11.67 -5.58
CA PHE A 294 10.35 10.42 -5.45
C PHE A 294 11.41 10.26 -6.55
N ASN A 295 11.54 11.24 -7.44
CA ASN A 295 12.59 11.24 -8.45
C ASN A 295 13.98 11.32 -7.78
N GLY A 296 14.88 10.46 -8.24
CA GLY A 296 16.24 10.36 -7.70
C GLY A 296 16.32 9.83 -6.26
N ASP A 297 15.33 9.06 -5.80
CA ASP A 297 15.40 8.44 -4.49
C ASP A 297 16.58 7.47 -4.36
N THR A 298 17.22 7.49 -3.19
CA THR A 298 18.40 6.69 -2.84
C THR A 298 18.17 5.88 -1.57
N PHE A 299 18.76 4.70 -1.53
CA PHE A 299 18.56 3.68 -0.50
C PHE A 299 19.78 2.76 -0.42
N THR A 300 19.90 2.00 0.66
CA THR A 300 20.95 1.01 0.84
C THR A 300 20.73 -0.17 -0.08
N THR A 301 21.77 -0.63 -0.78
CA THR A 301 21.68 -1.83 -1.62
C THR A 301 21.33 -3.06 -0.77
N PRO A 302 20.31 -3.86 -1.15
CA PRO A 302 19.96 -5.10 -0.44
C PRO A 302 21.13 -6.09 -0.34
N ALA A 303 21.50 -6.48 0.89
CA ALA A 303 22.67 -7.34 1.15
C ALA A 303 22.41 -8.53 2.12
N ILE A 304 21.16 -8.75 2.53
CA ILE A 304 20.74 -9.80 3.48
C ILE A 304 20.13 -10.99 2.73
#